data_AF-A0A932CUN3-F1
#
_entry.id   AF-A0A932CUN3-F1
#
_cell.length_a   1.000
_cell.length_b   1.000
_cell.length_c   1.000
_cell.angle_alpha   90.00
_cell.angle_beta   90.00
_cell.angle_gamma   90.00
#
_symmetry.space_group_name_H-M   'P 1'
#
loop_
_entity.id
_entity.type
_entity.pdbx_description
1 polymer ?
#
loop_
_entity_poly.entity_id
_entity_poly.type
_entity_poly.pdbx_seq_one_letter_code
_entity_poly.pdbx_strand_id
1 'polypeptide(L)'
;MRACFGSVSPRALAVLVLAACGGAEKPAPRAPRTPLPAIAAAPSPGPPPAPPVPPAEPVGPPEGYVEMRAVRVAPFPQGDAVVLADEGETTILPIFVGGTEALSIQLRLAHEPFERPLTHDLVDSLLAELGGTIARVQVDELRGTTFIGSIWVRHDGRVIRIDARPSDAIALAIGAGAPIYVARSVLAAAGLSLPGPSPPPAGPIAPTTPAPATAPPQRTF
;
A
#
# COMPACT_ATOMS: atom_id res chain seq x y z
N MET A 1 10.61 29.13 62.70
CA MET A 1 11.27 27.89 63.14
C MET A 1 10.27 26.74 63.05
N ARG A 2 10.68 25.62 62.43
CA ARG A 2 10.01 24.29 62.34
C ARG A 2 8.72 24.25 61.49
N ALA A 3 8.69 23.68 60.28
CA ALA A 3 8.94 22.29 59.82
C ALA A 3 7.83 21.30 60.24
N CYS A 4 7.08 20.77 59.27
CA CYS A 4 7.20 19.37 58.79
C CYS A 4 6.04 18.97 57.86
N PHE A 5 6.41 18.25 56.81
CA PHE A 5 5.58 17.54 55.83
C PHE A 5 4.92 16.28 56.41
N GLY A 6 3.80 15.85 55.83
CA GLY A 6 3.23 14.49 55.95
C GLY A 6 1.79 14.45 55.41
N SER A 7 1.53 13.94 54.20
CA SER A 7 1.31 12.52 53.87
C SER A 7 -0.13 12.00 54.13
N VAL A 8 -0.86 11.81 53.02
CA VAL A 8 -1.84 10.74 52.70
C VAL A 8 -3.15 10.60 53.51
N SER A 9 -4.31 10.74 52.82
CA SER A 9 -5.29 9.65 52.58
C SER A 9 -6.65 10.18 52.07
N PRO A 10 -7.24 9.64 50.99
CA PRO A 10 -8.57 10.03 50.52
C PRO A 10 -9.64 9.07 51.06
N ARG A 11 -10.63 9.58 51.81
CA ARG A 11 -11.84 8.82 52.16
C ARG A 11 -13.10 9.68 52.03
N ALA A 12 -14.01 9.14 51.22
CA ALA A 12 -15.47 9.22 51.30
C ALA A 12 -16.13 10.60 51.12
N LEU A 13 -16.64 10.85 49.91
CA LEU A 13 -17.71 11.82 49.68
C LEU A 13 -19.02 11.06 49.47
N ALA A 14 -19.97 11.30 50.36
CA ALA A 14 -21.30 10.69 50.38
C ALA A 14 -22.32 11.54 49.60
N VAL A 15 -23.06 10.85 48.73
CA VAL A 15 -24.53 10.88 48.54
C VAL A 15 -25.25 12.24 48.60
N LEU A 16 -25.81 12.65 47.45
CA LEU A 16 -27.15 13.24 47.39
C LEU A 16 -27.79 12.95 46.01
N VAL A 17 -28.75 12.04 45.99
CA VAL A 17 -29.60 11.74 44.82
C VAL A 17 -30.94 12.45 45.02
N LEU A 18 -31.28 13.37 44.11
CA LEU A 18 -32.60 13.98 43.99
C LEU A 18 -33.55 13.00 43.28
N ALA A 19 -34.62 12.64 43.99
CA ALA A 19 -35.72 11.84 43.46
C ALA A 19 -36.62 12.70 42.56
N ALA A 20 -36.86 12.23 41.33
CA ALA A 20 -37.93 12.69 40.47
C ALA A 20 -38.91 11.53 40.24
N CYS A 21 -40.13 11.68 40.75
CA CYS A 21 -41.25 10.78 40.54
C CYS A 21 -41.69 10.81 39.06
N GLY A 22 -41.75 9.65 38.41
CA GLY A 22 -42.39 9.44 37.11
C GLY A 22 -43.20 8.14 37.15
N GLY A 23 -44.49 8.23 36.85
CA GLY A 23 -45.48 7.17 37.00
C GLY A 23 -45.15 5.90 36.21
N ALA A 24 -45.32 4.76 36.86
CA ALA A 24 -45.19 3.44 36.27
C ALA A 24 -46.50 3.05 35.58
N GLU A 25 -46.55 3.16 34.25
CA GLU A 25 -47.58 2.52 33.44
C GLU A 25 -47.22 1.05 33.28
N LYS A 26 -48.12 0.15 33.69
CA LYS A 26 -47.88 -1.29 33.77
C LYS A 26 -47.82 -1.88 32.34
N PRO A 27 -46.69 -2.47 31.89
CA PRO A 27 -46.59 -3.01 30.53
C PRO A 27 -47.50 -4.23 30.37
N ALA A 28 -48.26 -4.27 29.27
CA ALA A 28 -49.10 -5.40 28.90
C ALA A 28 -48.27 -6.69 28.68
N PRO A 29 -48.83 -7.88 28.98
CA PRO A 29 -48.11 -9.14 28.84
C PRO A 29 -47.78 -9.40 27.36
N ARG A 30 -46.49 -9.62 27.05
CA ARG A 30 -46.04 -9.99 25.71
C ARG A 30 -46.59 -11.39 25.35
N ALA A 31 -47.27 -11.48 24.21
CA ALA A 31 -47.67 -12.77 23.65
C ALA A 31 -46.44 -13.67 23.39
N PRO A 32 -46.56 -15.00 23.57
CA PRO A 32 -45.46 -15.92 23.32
C PRO A 32 -45.07 -15.87 21.84
N ARG A 33 -43.80 -15.56 21.56
CA ARG A 33 -43.24 -15.60 20.20
C ARG A 33 -43.14 -17.05 19.77
N THR A 34 -43.91 -17.44 18.76
CA THR A 34 -43.75 -18.73 18.09
C THR A 34 -42.39 -18.73 17.40
N PRO A 35 -41.51 -19.73 17.64
CA PRO A 35 -40.25 -19.82 16.93
C PRO A 35 -40.53 -20.05 15.44
N LEU A 36 -39.89 -19.25 14.58
CA LEU A 36 -39.91 -19.47 13.14
C LEU A 36 -39.30 -20.85 12.85
N PRO A 37 -39.85 -21.63 11.90
CA PRO A 37 -39.29 -22.92 11.54
C PRO A 37 -37.87 -22.73 11.01
N ALA A 38 -36.92 -23.51 11.53
CA ALA A 38 -35.55 -23.54 11.03
C ALA A 38 -35.56 -24.15 9.63
N ILE A 39 -35.43 -23.30 8.61
CA ILE A 39 -35.11 -23.75 7.26
C ILE A 39 -33.68 -24.27 7.29
N ALA A 40 -33.51 -25.59 7.23
CA ALA A 40 -32.20 -26.20 7.03
C ALA A 40 -31.65 -25.71 5.69
N ALA A 41 -30.59 -24.92 5.72
CA ALA A 41 -29.87 -24.51 4.53
C ALA A 41 -29.33 -25.77 3.86
N ALA A 42 -29.81 -26.07 2.65
CA ALA A 42 -29.19 -27.09 1.82
C ALA A 42 -27.72 -26.72 1.60
N PRO A 43 -26.78 -27.69 1.62
CA PRO A 43 -25.39 -27.40 1.32
C PRO A 43 -25.29 -26.81 -0.09
N SER A 44 -24.75 -25.60 -0.20
CA SER A 44 -24.43 -24.99 -1.48
C SER A 44 -23.54 -25.95 -2.27
N PRO A 45 -23.81 -26.21 -3.57
CA PRO A 45 -22.90 -27.00 -4.38
C PRO A 45 -21.52 -26.36 -4.34
N GLY A 46 -20.50 -27.17 -4.04
CA GLY A 46 -19.12 -26.72 -4.03
C GLY A 46 -18.72 -26.10 -5.38
N PRO A 47 -17.74 -25.19 -5.40
CA PRO A 47 -17.28 -24.57 -6.63
C PRO A 47 -16.88 -25.66 -7.65
N PRO A 48 -17.14 -25.44 -8.96
CA PRO A 48 -16.74 -26.38 -9.98
C PRO A 48 -15.23 -26.68 -9.89
N PRO A 49 -14.79 -27.91 -10.22
CA PRO A 49 -13.39 -28.25 -10.20
C PRO A 49 -12.63 -27.28 -11.11
N ALA A 50 -11.67 -26.56 -10.52
CA ALA A 50 -10.89 -25.59 -11.28
C ALA A 50 -10.11 -26.30 -12.40
N PRO A 51 -9.87 -25.61 -13.52
CA PRO A 51 -9.05 -26.14 -14.61
C PRO A 51 -7.66 -26.57 -14.11
N PRO A 52 -7.01 -27.52 -14.81
CA PRO A 52 -5.69 -28.00 -14.45
C PRO A 52 -4.71 -26.83 -14.33
N VAL A 53 -3.92 -26.86 -13.25
CA VAL A 53 -2.93 -25.82 -12.98
C VAL A 53 -1.89 -25.83 -14.11
N PRO A 54 -1.61 -24.69 -14.74
CA PRO A 54 -0.49 -24.59 -15.66
C PRO A 54 0.84 -24.87 -14.92
N PRO A 55 1.89 -25.33 -15.62
CA PRO A 55 3.19 -25.59 -15.02
C PRO A 55 3.71 -24.37 -14.24
N ALA A 56 4.56 -24.62 -13.23
CA ALA A 56 5.16 -23.59 -12.39
C ALA A 56 5.68 -22.43 -13.27
N GLU A 57 5.03 -21.28 -13.12
CA GLU A 57 5.33 -20.11 -13.94
C GLU A 57 6.79 -19.67 -13.76
N PRO A 58 7.40 -19.07 -14.81
CA PRO A 58 8.78 -18.63 -14.76
C PRO A 58 9.03 -17.67 -13.58
N VAL A 59 10.22 -17.80 -12.99
CA VAL A 59 10.73 -16.86 -11.99
C VAL A 59 11.16 -15.59 -12.73
N GLY A 60 10.26 -14.60 -12.79
CA GLY A 60 10.49 -13.31 -13.44
C GLY A 60 9.18 -12.61 -13.84
N PRO A 61 9.25 -11.36 -14.32
CA PRO A 61 8.09 -10.65 -14.82
C PRO A 61 7.47 -11.42 -16.01
N PRO A 62 6.14 -11.57 -16.05
CA PRO A 62 5.46 -12.11 -17.23
C PRO A 62 5.77 -11.31 -18.49
N GLU A 63 5.61 -11.93 -19.67
CA GLU A 63 5.82 -11.25 -20.94
C GLU A 63 4.96 -9.98 -21.03
N GLY A 64 5.58 -8.87 -21.44
CA GLY A 64 4.91 -7.57 -21.51
C GLY A 64 4.80 -6.82 -20.19
N TYR A 65 5.35 -7.33 -19.09
CA TYR A 65 5.41 -6.65 -17.79
C TYR A 65 6.83 -6.21 -17.42
N VAL A 66 6.92 -5.27 -16.49
CA VAL A 66 8.15 -4.80 -15.85
C VAL A 66 7.97 -4.88 -14.34
N GLU A 67 8.98 -5.36 -13.63
CA GLU A 67 8.99 -5.36 -12.17
C GLU A 67 9.22 -3.94 -11.64
N MET A 68 8.40 -3.54 -10.68
CA MET A 68 8.45 -2.24 -10.03
C MET A 68 8.46 -2.41 -8.51
N ARG A 69 8.96 -1.41 -7.80
CA ARG A 69 8.93 -1.31 -6.34
C ARG A 69 8.10 -0.10 -5.93
N ALA A 70 7.22 -0.28 -4.93
CA ALA A 70 6.60 0.85 -4.26
C ALA A 70 7.66 1.57 -3.41
N VAL A 71 8.04 2.80 -3.80
CA VAL A 71 9.13 3.53 -3.16
C VAL A 71 8.66 4.49 -2.08
N ARG A 72 7.51 5.13 -2.28
CA ARG A 72 6.92 6.09 -1.32
C ARG A 72 5.46 6.38 -1.66
N VAL A 73 4.76 6.95 -0.69
CA VAL A 73 3.55 7.73 -0.93
C VAL A 73 3.96 9.20 -0.94
N ALA A 74 3.51 9.95 -1.94
CA ALA A 74 3.88 11.36 -2.10
C ALA A 74 2.67 12.23 -2.43
N PRO A 75 2.61 13.47 -1.90
CA PRO A 75 1.58 14.42 -2.26
C PRO A 75 1.85 15.02 -3.64
N PHE A 76 0.81 15.14 -4.44
CA PHE A 76 0.80 15.83 -5.72
C PHE A 76 -0.31 16.89 -5.74
N PRO A 77 -0.28 17.87 -6.66
CA PRO A 77 -1.35 18.87 -6.78
C PRO A 77 -2.75 18.27 -6.96
N GLN A 78 -2.85 17.08 -7.55
CA GLN A 78 -4.10 16.38 -7.82
C GLN A 78 -4.54 15.44 -6.69
N GLY A 79 -3.72 15.25 -5.65
CA GLY A 79 -3.97 14.32 -4.54
C GLY A 79 -2.74 13.49 -4.18
N ASP A 80 -2.94 12.51 -3.30
CA ASP A 80 -1.86 11.59 -2.91
C ASP A 80 -1.68 10.48 -3.95
N ALA A 81 -0.43 10.10 -4.19
CA ALA A 81 -0.10 8.98 -5.06
C ALA A 81 0.91 8.04 -4.42
N VAL A 82 0.72 6.74 -4.62
CA VAL A 82 1.80 5.76 -4.43
C VAL A 82 2.70 5.81 -5.66
N VAL A 83 4.00 5.96 -5.43
CA VAL A 83 5.01 6.02 -6.49
C VAL A 83 5.64 4.65 -6.63
N LEU A 84 5.47 4.04 -7.79
CA LEU A 84 6.20 2.85 -8.20
C LEU A 84 7.44 3.27 -8.99
N ALA A 85 8.56 2.55 -8.86
CA ALA A 85 9.78 2.78 -9.62
C ALA A 85 10.40 1.46 -10.10
N ASP A 86 11.08 1.47 -11.24
CA ASP A 86 11.94 0.36 -11.66
C ASP A 86 13.18 0.24 -10.77
N GLU A 87 13.92 -0.86 -10.91
CA GLU A 87 15.14 -1.13 -10.13
C GLU A 87 16.18 0.01 -10.24
N GLY A 88 16.32 0.60 -11.43
CA GLY A 88 17.24 1.71 -11.69
C GLY A 88 16.69 3.10 -11.33
N GLU A 89 15.46 3.19 -10.84
CA GLU A 89 14.72 4.45 -10.60
C GLU A 89 14.78 5.42 -11.80
N THR A 90 14.85 4.88 -13.01
CA THR A 90 14.84 5.63 -14.27
C THR A 90 13.43 5.90 -14.77
N THR A 91 12.47 5.07 -14.35
CA THR A 91 11.07 5.18 -14.71
C THR A 91 10.23 5.07 -13.45
N ILE A 92 9.36 6.05 -13.24
CA ILE A 92 8.40 6.04 -12.14
C ILE A 92 6.97 6.03 -12.66
N LEU A 93 6.06 5.41 -11.92
CA LEU A 93 4.63 5.42 -12.18
C LEU A 93 3.89 5.91 -10.93
N PRO A 94 3.37 7.15 -10.94
CA PRO A 94 2.47 7.62 -9.89
C PRO A 94 1.08 7.02 -10.09
N ILE A 95 0.55 6.35 -9.07
CA ILE A 95 -0.83 5.86 -9.02
C ILE A 95 -1.57 6.63 -7.95
N PHE A 96 -2.51 7.47 -8.37
CA PHE A 96 -3.33 8.29 -7.47
C PHE A 96 -4.30 7.42 -6.66
N VAL A 97 -4.34 7.65 -5.36
CA VAL A 97 -5.13 6.87 -4.40
C VAL A 97 -5.85 7.79 -3.43
N GLY A 98 -6.89 7.28 -2.76
CA GLY A 98 -7.54 8.01 -1.68
C GLY A 98 -6.64 8.16 -0.45
N GLY A 99 -6.93 9.13 0.41
CA GLY A 99 -6.12 9.38 1.61
C GLY A 99 -6.07 8.19 2.58
N THR A 100 -7.14 7.40 2.65
CA THR A 100 -7.19 6.16 3.44
C THR A 100 -6.25 5.09 2.90
N GLU A 101 -6.23 4.90 1.58
CA GLU A 101 -5.34 3.96 0.90
C GLU A 101 -3.88 4.41 0.99
N ALA A 102 -3.63 5.70 0.75
CA ALA A 102 -2.32 6.34 0.92
C ALA A 102 -1.76 6.07 2.31
N LEU A 103 -2.55 6.32 3.36
CA LEU A 103 -2.14 6.04 4.73
C LEU A 103 -1.85 4.55 4.94
N SER A 104 -2.73 3.65 4.48
CA SER A 104 -2.49 2.20 4.65
C SER A 104 -1.18 1.74 4.01
N ILE A 105 -0.88 2.22 2.79
CA ILE A 105 0.36 1.88 2.08
C ILE A 105 1.56 2.48 2.81
N GLN A 106 1.46 3.73 3.25
CA GLN A 106 2.54 4.43 3.94
C GLN A 106 2.93 3.73 5.25
N LEU A 107 1.95 3.24 6.03
CA LEU A 107 2.21 2.50 7.26
C LEU A 107 2.89 1.16 6.98
N ARG A 108 2.53 0.47 5.89
CA ARG A 108 3.22 -0.78 5.50
C ARG A 108 4.65 -0.53 4.99
N LEU A 109 4.87 0.54 4.22
CA LEU A 109 6.22 0.93 3.78
C LEU A 109 7.13 1.28 4.96
N ALA A 110 6.58 1.73 6.08
CA ALA A 110 7.35 1.97 7.30
C ALA A 110 7.81 0.68 8.00
N HIS A 111 7.21 -0.47 7.68
CA HIS A 111 7.50 -1.78 8.28
C HIS A 111 7.42 -1.80 9.83
N GLU A 112 6.59 -0.93 10.40
CA GLU A 112 6.40 -0.83 11.85
C GLU A 112 5.25 -1.75 12.30
N PRO A 113 5.46 -2.62 13.31
CA PRO A 113 4.41 -3.48 13.82
C PRO A 113 3.40 -2.70 14.67
N PHE A 114 2.11 -2.96 14.45
CA PHE A 114 1.02 -2.42 15.28
C PHE A 114 0.59 -3.44 16.34
N GLU A 115 0.11 -2.97 17.50
CA GLU A 115 -0.41 -3.83 18.58
C GLU A 115 -1.62 -4.67 18.11
N ARG A 116 -2.39 -4.14 17.17
CA ARG A 116 -3.54 -4.80 16.55
C ARG A 116 -3.35 -4.80 15.03
N PRO A 117 -3.69 -5.89 14.33
CA PRO A 117 -3.53 -5.95 12.87
C PRO A 117 -4.42 -4.90 12.18
N LEU A 118 -3.85 -4.22 11.18
CA LEU A 118 -4.62 -3.37 10.28
C LEU A 118 -5.37 -4.22 9.26
N THR A 119 -6.17 -3.58 8.39
CA THR A 119 -7.01 -4.28 7.42
C THR A 119 -6.22 -5.20 6.49
N HIS A 120 -5.11 -4.72 5.92
CA HIS A 120 -4.29 -5.55 5.04
C HIS A 120 -3.53 -6.64 5.80
N ASP A 121 -3.13 -6.40 7.05
CA ASP A 121 -2.52 -7.45 7.90
C ASP A 121 -3.52 -8.57 8.24
N LEU A 122 -4.79 -8.20 8.48
CA LEU A 122 -5.88 -9.16 8.65
C LEU A 122 -6.08 -9.99 7.38
N VAL A 123 -6.04 -9.37 6.19
CA VAL A 123 -6.17 -10.09 4.91
C VAL A 123 -5.01 -11.06 4.70
N ASP A 124 -3.78 -10.64 4.99
CA ASP A 124 -2.61 -11.53 4.89
C ASP A 124 -2.73 -12.73 5.83
N SER A 125 -3.18 -12.49 7.07
CA SER A 125 -3.40 -13.55 8.07
C SER A 125 -4.51 -14.52 7.63
N LEU A 126 -5.64 -13.99 7.15
CA LEU A 126 -6.74 -14.81 6.62
C LEU A 126 -6.29 -15.67 5.45
N LEU A 127 -5.51 -15.09 4.53
CA LEU A 127 -5.00 -15.81 3.38
C LEU A 127 -4.06 -16.94 3.80
N ALA A 128 -3.16 -16.67 4.75
CA ALA A 128 -2.23 -17.66 5.29
C ALA A 128 -2.94 -18.82 6.01
N GLU A 129 -3.92 -18.51 6.87
CA GLU A 129 -4.73 -19.52 7.59
C GLU A 129 -5.56 -20.40 6.64
N LEU A 130 -5.97 -19.84 5.49
CA LEU A 130 -6.63 -20.58 4.42
C LEU A 130 -5.64 -21.33 3.51
N GLY A 131 -4.33 -21.32 3.78
CA GLY A 131 -3.32 -22.02 2.98
C GLY A 131 -2.94 -21.31 1.67
N GLY A 132 -3.28 -20.04 1.54
CA GLY A 132 -2.94 -19.19 0.40
C GLY A 132 -1.64 -18.42 0.60
N THR A 133 -1.00 -18.05 -0.51
CA THR A 133 0.16 -17.13 -0.50
C THR A 133 0.09 -16.21 -1.71
N ILE A 134 0.33 -14.91 -1.51
CA ILE A 134 0.41 -13.96 -2.62
C ILE A 134 1.67 -14.27 -3.43
N ALA A 135 1.49 -14.68 -4.68
CA ALA A 135 2.59 -15.01 -5.58
C ALA A 135 3.15 -13.76 -6.27
N ARG A 136 2.27 -12.82 -6.63
CA ARG A 136 2.59 -11.53 -7.26
C ARG A 136 1.36 -10.64 -7.27
N VAL A 137 1.56 -9.37 -7.59
CA VAL A 137 0.48 -8.47 -7.99
C VAL A 137 0.80 -7.80 -9.31
N GLN A 138 -0.24 -7.35 -10.01
CA GLN A 138 -0.12 -6.74 -11.32
C GLN A 138 -0.92 -5.44 -11.40
N VAL A 139 -0.37 -4.44 -12.09
CA VAL A 139 -1.11 -3.31 -12.66
C VAL A 139 -1.25 -3.60 -14.15
N ASP A 140 -2.43 -4.04 -14.54
CA ASP A 140 -2.70 -4.70 -15.83
C ASP A 140 -3.05 -3.71 -16.94
N GLU A 141 -3.87 -2.71 -16.62
CA GLU A 141 -4.47 -1.84 -17.63
C GLU A 141 -4.73 -0.44 -17.07
N LEU A 142 -4.73 0.56 -17.96
CA LEU A 142 -5.23 1.90 -17.69
C LEU A 142 -6.41 2.18 -18.62
N ARG A 143 -7.63 2.23 -18.05
CA ARG A 143 -8.85 2.55 -18.79
C ARG A 143 -9.23 4.00 -18.52
N GLY A 144 -8.97 4.88 -19.49
CA GLY A 144 -9.10 6.32 -19.29
C GLY A 144 -8.12 6.79 -18.21
N THR A 145 -8.63 7.10 -17.02
CA THR A 145 -7.83 7.52 -15.85
C THR A 145 -7.84 6.49 -14.72
N THR A 146 -8.43 5.31 -14.93
CA THR A 146 -8.58 4.29 -13.90
C THR A 146 -7.65 3.12 -14.16
N PHE A 147 -6.72 2.90 -13.24
CA PHE A 147 -5.84 1.75 -13.25
C PHE A 147 -6.60 0.50 -12.77
N ILE A 148 -6.38 -0.62 -13.46
CA ILE A 148 -6.93 -1.94 -13.15
C ILE A 148 -5.77 -2.84 -12.72
N GLY A 149 -5.94 -3.60 -11.65
CA GLY A 149 -4.92 -4.49 -11.13
C GLY A 149 -5.44 -5.88 -10.79
N SER A 150 -4.52 -6.78 -10.50
CA SER A 150 -4.86 -8.12 -10.05
C SER A 150 -3.88 -8.65 -9.00
N ILE A 151 -4.39 -9.48 -8.11
CA ILE A 151 -3.60 -10.23 -7.13
C ILE A 151 -3.58 -11.68 -7.57
N TRP A 152 -2.40 -12.28 -7.63
CA TRP A 152 -2.25 -13.69 -7.99
C TRP A 152 -1.88 -14.47 -6.74
N VAL A 153 -2.75 -15.39 -6.33
CA VAL A 153 -2.62 -16.19 -5.12
C VAL A 153 -2.28 -17.62 -5.49
N ARG A 154 -1.26 -18.19 -4.86
CA ARG A 154 -0.99 -19.63 -4.88
C ARG A 154 -1.78 -20.32 -3.77
N HIS A 155 -2.55 -21.35 -4.09
CA HIS A 155 -3.35 -22.12 -3.14
C HIS A 155 -3.59 -23.54 -3.69
N ASP A 156 -3.36 -24.59 -2.91
CA ASP A 156 -3.50 -26.00 -3.33
C ASP A 156 -2.78 -26.34 -4.64
N GLY A 157 -1.56 -25.83 -4.80
CA GLY A 157 -0.78 -25.99 -6.02
C GLY A 157 -1.35 -25.23 -7.23
N ARG A 158 -2.45 -24.49 -7.09
CA ARG A 158 -3.06 -23.66 -8.14
C ARG A 158 -2.60 -22.21 -8.03
N VAL A 159 -2.74 -21.46 -9.14
CA VAL A 159 -2.63 -19.99 -9.11
C VAL A 159 -3.98 -19.39 -9.48
N ILE A 160 -4.50 -18.53 -8.62
CA ILE A 160 -5.81 -17.89 -8.73
C ILE A 160 -5.58 -16.39 -8.96
N ARG A 161 -6.13 -15.86 -10.05
CA ARG A 161 -6.15 -14.42 -10.32
C ARG A 161 -7.40 -13.80 -9.71
N ILE A 162 -7.21 -12.76 -8.90
CA ILE A 162 -8.27 -12.00 -8.23
C ILE A 162 -8.21 -10.57 -8.74
N ASP A 163 -9.33 -10.03 -9.20
CA ASP A 163 -9.45 -8.63 -9.58
C ASP A 163 -9.30 -7.73 -8.35
N ALA A 164 -8.48 -6.68 -8.45
CA ALA A 164 -8.19 -5.79 -7.32
C ALA A 164 -7.89 -4.37 -7.77
N ARG A 165 -8.25 -3.39 -6.94
CA ARG A 165 -7.73 -2.04 -7.11
C ARG A 165 -6.21 -2.06 -6.91
N PRO A 166 -5.43 -1.32 -7.73
CA PRO A 166 -3.98 -1.28 -7.58
C PRO A 166 -3.50 -0.88 -6.18
N SER A 167 -4.21 0.02 -5.48
CA SER A 167 -3.87 0.40 -4.11
C SER A 167 -3.87 -0.78 -3.14
N ASP A 168 -4.91 -1.62 -3.20
CA ASP A 168 -5.06 -2.78 -2.33
C ASP A 168 -4.03 -3.86 -2.69
N ALA A 169 -3.83 -4.08 -3.99
CA ALA A 169 -2.84 -5.04 -4.49
C ALA A 169 -1.41 -4.64 -4.06
N ILE A 170 -1.03 -3.37 -4.19
CA ILE A 170 0.27 -2.86 -3.77
C ILE A 170 0.45 -2.98 -2.25
N ALA A 171 -0.57 -2.62 -1.46
CA ALA A 171 -0.52 -2.77 -0.01
C ALA A 171 -0.31 -4.22 0.44
N LEU A 172 -0.97 -5.18 -0.21
CA LEU A 172 -0.79 -6.61 0.09
C LEU A 172 0.58 -7.12 -0.38
N ALA A 173 1.07 -6.66 -1.53
CA ALA A 173 2.38 -7.02 -2.04
C ALA A 173 3.52 -6.57 -1.12
N ILE A 174 3.44 -5.35 -0.57
CA ILE A 174 4.41 -4.85 0.42
C ILE A 174 4.44 -5.75 1.65
N GLY A 175 3.27 -6.11 2.19
CA GLY A 175 3.16 -6.97 3.38
C GLY A 175 3.69 -8.39 3.16
N ALA A 176 3.35 -8.99 2.02
CA ALA A 176 3.77 -10.34 1.67
C ALA A 176 5.20 -10.42 1.12
N GLY A 177 5.85 -9.28 0.86
CA GLY A 177 7.12 -9.24 0.11
C GLY A 177 6.99 -9.79 -1.30
N ALA A 178 5.79 -9.71 -1.91
CA ALA A 178 5.51 -10.25 -3.22
C ALA A 178 5.89 -9.24 -4.32
N PRO A 179 6.35 -9.71 -5.50
CA PRO A 179 6.74 -8.82 -6.59
C PRO A 179 5.53 -8.07 -7.16
N ILE A 180 5.75 -6.80 -7.51
CA ILE A 180 4.78 -5.91 -8.17
C ILE A 180 5.18 -5.80 -9.64
N TYR A 181 4.30 -6.22 -10.53
CA TYR A 181 4.51 -6.11 -11.97
C TYR A 181 3.58 -5.08 -12.59
N VAL A 182 4.08 -4.30 -13.53
CA VAL A 182 3.28 -3.31 -14.26
C VAL A 182 3.38 -3.59 -15.75
N ALA A 183 2.24 -3.61 -16.44
CA ALA A 183 2.21 -3.82 -17.88
C ALA A 183 2.96 -2.68 -18.60
N ARG A 184 3.75 -3.03 -19.62
CA ARG A 184 4.50 -2.06 -20.44
C ARG A 184 3.59 -1.04 -21.11
N SER A 185 2.37 -1.42 -21.47
CA SER A 185 1.34 -0.52 -22.01
C SER A 185 0.93 0.56 -20.99
N VAL A 186 0.82 0.19 -19.72
CA VAL A 186 0.53 1.12 -18.62
C VAL A 186 1.69 2.10 -18.40
N LEU A 187 2.94 1.59 -18.39
CA LEU A 187 4.13 2.43 -18.29
C LEU A 187 4.28 3.36 -19.49
N ALA A 188 3.96 2.91 -20.70
CA ALA A 188 3.99 3.75 -21.90
C ALA A 188 2.93 4.87 -21.85
N ALA A 189 1.78 4.61 -21.21
CA ALA A 189 0.69 5.57 -21.14
C ALA A 189 0.84 6.59 -19.99
N ALA A 190 1.36 6.17 -18.83
CA ALA A 190 1.38 6.97 -17.60
C ALA A 190 2.71 6.98 -16.84
N GLY A 191 3.71 6.24 -17.31
CA GLY A 191 5.06 6.26 -16.73
C GLY A 191 5.80 7.55 -17.05
N LEU A 192 6.65 7.97 -16.12
CA LEU A 192 7.50 9.14 -16.23
C LEU A 192 8.95 8.69 -16.24
N SER A 193 9.68 9.00 -17.30
CA SER A 193 11.13 8.78 -17.34
C SER A 193 11.84 9.92 -16.61
N LEU A 194 12.62 9.57 -15.59
CA LEU A 194 13.49 10.51 -14.91
C LEU A 194 14.77 10.68 -15.72
N PRO A 195 15.25 11.92 -15.94
CA PRO A 195 16.60 12.11 -16.46
C PRO A 195 17.57 11.47 -15.47
N GLY A 196 18.44 10.59 -15.96
CA GLY A 196 19.53 10.04 -15.16
C GLY A 196 20.37 11.16 -14.54
N PRO A 197 21.17 10.89 -13.50
CA PRO A 197 21.95 11.92 -12.84
C PRO A 197 22.74 12.73 -13.88
N SER A 198 22.39 14.00 -14.04
CA SER A 198 23.17 14.91 -14.88
C SER A 198 24.60 14.89 -14.35
N PRO A 199 25.64 14.76 -15.21
CA PRO A 199 27.01 14.89 -14.74
C PRO A 199 27.14 16.19 -13.93
N PRO A 200 27.92 16.20 -12.84
CA PRO A 200 28.11 17.41 -12.04
C PRO A 200 28.50 18.55 -12.99
N PRO A 201 27.99 19.77 -12.75
CA PRO A 201 28.33 20.91 -13.59
C PRO A 201 29.86 20.95 -13.71
N ALA A 202 30.36 20.95 -14.95
CA ALA A 202 31.78 21.07 -15.19
C ALA A 202 32.27 22.27 -14.36
N GLY A 203 33.20 22.01 -13.43
CA GLY A 203 33.77 23.05 -12.60
C GLY A 203 34.26 24.20 -13.47
N PRO A 204 34.42 25.42 -12.91
CA PRO A 204 34.78 26.60 -13.68
C PRO A 204 35.95 26.27 -14.60
N ILE A 205 35.71 26.39 -15.91
CA ILE A 205 36.74 26.30 -16.94
C ILE A 205 37.84 27.27 -16.52
N ALA A 206 38.97 26.72 -16.09
CA ALA A 206 40.14 27.51 -15.76
C ALA A 206 40.45 28.41 -16.97
N PRO A 207 40.76 29.70 -16.76
CA PRO A 207 41.13 30.57 -17.87
C PRO A 207 42.31 29.92 -18.59
N THR A 208 42.09 29.55 -19.85
CA THR A 208 43.17 29.10 -20.73
C THR A 208 44.07 30.32 -20.93
N THR A 209 45.19 30.34 -20.23
CA THR A 209 46.26 31.32 -20.48
C THR A 209 46.65 31.21 -21.95
N PRO A 210 46.52 32.27 -22.76
CA PRO A 210 46.94 32.20 -24.15
C PRO A 210 48.46 32.00 -24.18
N ALA A 211 48.91 31.10 -25.05
CA ALA A 211 50.32 30.84 -25.30
C ALA A 211 51.05 32.15 -25.68
N PRO A 212 52.30 32.36 -25.21
CA PRO A 212 53.00 33.60 -25.49
C PRO A 212 53.25 33.78 -26.99
N ALA A 213 52.92 34.97 -27.49
CA ALA A 213 53.17 35.35 -28.87
C ALA A 213 54.69 35.34 -29.15
N THR A 214 55.10 34.58 -30.16
CA THR A 214 56.46 34.59 -30.68
C THR A 214 56.78 35.98 -31.27
N ALA A 215 57.84 36.62 -30.78
CA ALA A 215 58.32 37.91 -31.28
C ALA A 215 58.82 37.79 -32.73
N PRO A 216 58.59 38.80 -33.59
CA PRO A 216 59.11 38.77 -34.96
C PRO A 216 60.63 38.99 -34.99
N PRO A 217 61.35 38.43 -35.99
CA PRO A 217 62.79 38.59 -36.10
C PRO A 217 63.15 40.04 -36.41
N GLN A 218 64.05 40.63 -35.62
CA GLN A 218 64.58 41.96 -35.90
C GLN A 218 65.49 41.91 -37.12
N ARG A 219 65.21 42.77 -38.12
CA ARG A 219 66.08 42.99 -39.27
C ARG A 219 67.27 43.85 -38.84
N THR A 220 68.47 43.28 -38.90
CA THR A 220 69.72 44.02 -38.81
C THR A 220 69.96 44.76 -40.13
N PHE A 221 70.28 46.05 -40.06
CA PHE A 221 70.92 46.83 -41.14
C PHE A 221 72.43 46.74 -40.99
#